data_AF-A0A7S4IBB8-F1
#
_entry.id   AF-A0A7S4IBB8-F1
#
_cell.length_a   1.000
_cell.length_b   1.000
_cell.length_c   1.000
_cell.angle_alpha   90.00
_cell.angle_beta   90.00
_cell.angle_gamma   90.00
#
_symmetry.space_group_name_H-M   'P 1'
#
loop_
_entity.id
_entity.type
_entity.pdbx_description
1 polymer ?
#
loop_
_entity_poly.entity_id
_entity_poly.type
_entity_poly.pdbx_seq_one_letter_code
_entity_poly.pdbx_strand_id
1 'polypeptide(L)'
;RDFDQVIVLVDDMCIAIVRKFDVTRKPPHRDMLDPEHKNVADMMKLLEAEMEAALHEHISGKNLQLLRNVTSYFGDPHTLQRISTEPSFQEDFGRIANSLRAMYRL
;
A
#
# COMPACT_ATOMS: atom_id res chain seq x y z
N ARG A 1 -17.57 13.31 -8.48
CA ARG A 1 -16.08 13.27 -8.51
C ARG A 1 -15.69 11.99 -9.22
N ASP A 2 -14.71 12.03 -10.11
CA ASP A 2 -14.35 10.86 -10.93
C ASP A 2 -13.52 9.85 -10.14
N PHE A 3 -13.87 8.57 -10.27
CA PHE A 3 -13.13 7.45 -9.71
C PHE A 3 -11.73 7.30 -10.32
N ASP A 4 -11.46 7.96 -11.43
CA ASP A 4 -10.18 7.92 -12.14
C ASP A 4 -8.99 8.29 -11.24
N GLN A 5 -9.16 9.28 -10.35
CA GLN A 5 -8.11 9.66 -9.41
C GLN A 5 -7.80 8.54 -8.40
N VAL A 6 -8.83 7.82 -7.94
CA VAL A 6 -8.69 6.66 -7.04
C VAL A 6 -7.94 5.54 -7.76
N ILE A 7 -8.29 5.26 -9.03
CA ILE A 7 -7.64 4.22 -9.83
C ILE A 7 -6.15 4.52 -10.01
N VAL A 8 -5.80 5.74 -10.41
CA VAL A 8 -4.40 6.16 -10.58
C VAL A 8 -3.61 6.02 -9.28
N LEU A 9 -4.19 6.43 -8.15
CA LEU A 9 -3.53 6.31 -6.84
C LEU A 9 -3.30 4.86 -6.43
N VAL A 10 -4.27 3.97 -6.69
CA VAL A 10 -4.11 2.54 -6.43
C VAL A 10 -2.98 1.95 -7.28
N ASP A 11 -2.93 2.30 -8.57
CA ASP A 11 -1.88 1.83 -9.48
C ASP A 11 -0.49 2.28 -9.03
N ASP A 12 -0.32 3.57 -8.74
CA ASP A 12 0.94 4.13 -8.24
C ASP A 12 1.38 3.48 -6.93
N MET A 13 0.43 3.23 -6.02
CA MET A 13 0.68 2.57 -4.75
C MET A 13 1.13 1.11 -4.93
N CYS A 14 0.48 0.36 -5.80
CA CYS A 14 0.86 -1.01 -6.12
C CYS A 14 2.29 -1.08 -6.69
N ILE A 15 2.63 -0.16 -7.60
CA ILE A 15 3.99 -0.05 -8.15
C ILE A 15 5.00 0.31 -7.05
N ALA A 16 4.67 1.25 -6.17
CA ALA A 16 5.54 1.67 -5.06
C ALA A 16 5.81 0.53 -4.07
N ILE A 17 4.81 -0.30 -3.77
CA ILE A 17 4.93 -1.49 -2.91
C ILE A 17 5.92 -2.50 -3.52
N VAL A 18 5.79 -2.80 -4.81
CA VAL A 18 6.71 -3.71 -5.51
C VAL A 18 8.14 -3.18 -5.47
N ARG A 19 8.33 -1.90 -5.77
CA ARG A 19 9.66 -1.27 -5.73
C ARG A 19 10.30 -1.34 -4.35
N LYS A 20 9.51 -1.10 -3.29
CA LYS A 20 9.98 -1.26 -1.90
C LYS A 20 10.38 -2.70 -1.61
N PHE A 21 9.58 -3.68 -2.03
CA PHE A 21 9.90 -5.10 -1.87
C PHE A 21 11.20 -5.50 -2.59
N ASP A 22 11.42 -5.00 -3.81
CA ASP A 22 12.63 -5.32 -4.56
C ASP A 22 13.89 -4.73 -3.91
N VAL A 23 13.78 -3.57 -3.26
CA VAL A 23 14.86 -2.95 -2.48
C VAL A 23 15.18 -3.77 -1.23
N THR A 24 14.17 -4.22 -0.47
CA THR A 24 14.41 -4.98 0.77
C THR A 24 15.07 -6.35 0.54
N ARG A 25 15.05 -6.87 -0.69
CA ARG A 25 15.66 -8.18 -1.05
C ARG A 25 17.07 -8.12 -1.65
N LYS A 26 17.63 -6.94 -1.96
CA LYS A 26 18.98 -6.82 -2.55
C LYS A 26 20.06 -6.72 -1.45
N PRO A 27 21.10 -7.59 -1.46
CA PRO A 27 22.30 -7.39 -0.63
C PRO A 27 23.18 -6.24 -1.18
N PRO A 28 23.96 -5.52 -0.35
CA PRO A 28 24.06 -5.58 1.10
C PRO A 28 23.02 -4.63 1.73
N HIS A 29 22.41 -5.01 2.85
CA HIS A 29 21.34 -4.30 3.58
C HIS A 29 21.70 -2.87 4.05
N ARG A 30 22.09 -1.94 3.18
CA ARG A 30 22.50 -0.59 3.61
C ARG A 30 21.34 0.34 3.95
N ASP A 31 20.10 -0.05 3.63
CA ASP A 31 18.92 0.79 3.70
C ASP A 31 17.76 -0.05 4.29
N MET A 32 17.26 0.04 5.52
CA MET A 32 17.24 1.09 6.54
C MET A 32 16.83 2.50 6.07
N LEU A 33 16.57 2.75 4.78
CA LEU A 33 16.35 4.13 4.29
C LEU A 33 14.89 4.61 4.25
N ASP A 34 13.92 3.85 4.75
CA ASP A 34 12.59 4.42 4.97
C ASP A 34 11.85 3.66 6.08
N PRO A 35 12.26 3.80 7.36
CA PRO A 35 11.52 3.23 8.48
C PRO A 35 10.08 3.76 8.56
N GLU A 36 9.83 4.93 7.97
CA GLU A 36 8.52 5.56 7.93
C GLU A 36 7.65 5.07 6.77
N HIS A 37 8.19 4.26 5.85
CA HIS A 37 7.52 3.86 4.62
C HIS A 37 6.81 5.03 3.91
N LYS A 38 7.35 6.25 4.04
CA LYS A 38 6.66 7.53 3.85
C LYS A 38 5.92 7.61 2.53
N ASN A 39 6.53 7.14 1.43
CA ASN A 39 5.89 7.15 0.11
C ASN A 39 4.61 6.29 0.05
N VAL A 40 4.63 5.07 0.62
CA VAL A 40 3.45 4.18 0.60
C VAL A 40 2.43 4.60 1.66
N ALA A 41 2.88 5.03 2.83
CA ALA A 41 2.02 5.52 3.89
C ALA A 41 1.27 6.80 3.47
N ASP A 42 1.95 7.74 2.81
CA ASP A 42 1.35 8.98 2.29
C ASP A 42 0.35 8.68 1.16
N MET A 43 0.69 7.76 0.24
CA MET A 43 -0.24 7.30 -0.80
C MET A 43 -1.49 6.64 -0.21
N MET A 44 -1.35 5.84 0.86
CA MET A 44 -2.49 5.20 1.51
C MET A 44 -3.42 6.22 2.18
N LYS A 45 -2.87 7.26 2.81
CA LYS A 45 -3.66 8.37 3.37
C LYS A 45 -4.38 9.16 2.29
N LEU A 46 -3.72 9.41 1.16
CA LEU A 46 -4.33 10.10 0.03
C LEU A 46 -5.45 9.24 -0.58
N LEU A 47 -5.21 7.94 -0.74
CA LEU A 47 -6.21 6.98 -1.20
C LEU A 47 -7.42 6.93 -0.26
N GLU A 48 -7.21 6.92 1.06
CA GLU A 48 -8.29 7.00 2.05
C GLU A 48 -9.14 8.26 1.85
N ALA A 49 -8.50 9.43 1.74
CA ALA A 49 -9.19 10.70 1.57
C ALA A 49 -9.99 10.76 0.25
N GLU A 50 -9.41 10.28 -0.85
CA GLU A 50 -10.09 10.24 -2.15
C GLU A 50 -11.25 9.23 -2.17
N MET A 51 -11.06 8.04 -1.59
CA MET A 51 -12.13 7.05 -1.50
C MET A 51 -13.25 7.50 -0.56
N GLU A 52 -12.93 8.15 0.57
CA GLU A 52 -13.93 8.76 1.45
C GLU A 52 -14.71 9.84 0.70
N ALA A 53 -14.02 10.76 0.02
CA ALA A 53 -14.68 11.80 -0.76
C ALA A 53 -15.56 11.24 -1.89
N ALA A 54 -15.16 10.14 -2.53
CA ALA A 54 -15.92 9.49 -3.59
C ALA A 54 -17.11 8.68 -3.08
N LEU A 55 -17.02 8.09 -1.89
CA LEU A 55 -17.99 7.11 -1.39
C LEU A 55 -18.90 7.60 -0.28
N HIS A 56 -18.58 8.70 0.43
CA HIS A 56 -19.28 9.09 1.65
C HIS A 56 -20.80 9.28 1.50
N GLU A 57 -21.29 9.66 0.31
CA GLU A 57 -22.72 9.79 0.01
C GLU A 57 -23.38 8.49 -0.48
N HIS A 58 -22.58 7.46 -0.78
CA HIS A 58 -23.00 6.22 -1.43
C HIS A 58 -22.86 4.97 -0.55
N ILE A 59 -22.16 5.07 0.58
CA ILE A 59 -21.99 3.96 1.51
C ILE A 59 -22.44 4.33 2.92
N SER A 60 -22.83 3.32 3.70
CA SER A 60 -23.16 3.53 5.11
C SER A 60 -21.93 4.03 5.89
N GLY A 61 -22.16 4.79 6.96
CA GLY A 61 -21.08 5.22 7.87
C GLY A 61 -20.28 4.04 8.45
N LYS A 62 -20.91 2.87 8.61
CA LYS A 62 -20.21 1.62 9.01
C LYS A 62 -19.18 1.19 7.95
N ASN A 63 -19.54 1.21 6.66
CA ASN A 63 -18.64 0.84 5.58
C ASN A 63 -17.52 1.87 5.40
N LEU A 64 -17.82 3.15 5.62
CA LEU A 64 -16.80 4.19 5.64
C LEU A 64 -15.80 3.98 6.78
N GLN A 65 -16.26 3.57 7.96
CA GLN A 65 -15.36 3.22 9.06
C GLN A 65 -14.51 1.98 8.75
N LEU A 66 -15.07 0.97 8.08
CA LEU A 66 -14.29 -0.20 7.65
C LEU A 66 -13.19 0.19 6.66
N LEU A 67 -13.49 1.09 5.73
CA LEU A 67 -12.53 1.65 4.78
C LEU A 67 -11.36 2.32 5.51
N ARG A 68 -11.64 3.23 6.44
CA ARG A 68 -10.62 3.88 7.28
C ARG A 68 -9.80 2.88 8.08
N ASN A 69 -10.41 1.84 8.62
CA ASN A 69 -9.69 0.81 9.38
C ASN A 69 -8.68 0.06 8.50
N VAL A 70 -9.08 -0.28 7.26
CA VAL A 70 -8.22 -1.00 6.31
C VAL A 70 -7.07 -0.11 5.84
N THR A 71 -7.37 1.11 5.40
CA THR A 71 -6.34 2.05 4.92
C THR A 71 -5.40 2.48 6.04
N SER A 72 -5.90 2.69 7.26
CA SER A 72 -5.07 2.98 8.43
C SER A 72 -4.11 1.83 8.76
N TYR A 73 -4.58 0.58 8.72
CA TYR A 73 -3.73 -0.59 8.96
C TYR A 73 -2.61 -0.73 7.92
N PHE A 74 -2.94 -0.64 6.63
CA PHE A 74 -1.94 -0.76 5.57
C PHE A 74 -1.11 0.51 5.34
N GLY A 75 -1.54 1.65 5.88
CA GLY A 75 -0.80 2.91 5.90
C GLY A 75 0.12 3.07 7.10
N ASP A 76 0.04 2.18 8.10
CA ASP A 76 0.89 2.19 9.27
C ASP A 76 2.33 1.71 8.93
N PRO A 77 3.35 2.56 9.15
CA PRO A 77 4.74 2.21 8.85
C PRO A 77 5.22 0.96 9.57
N HIS A 78 4.80 0.73 10.81
CA HIS A 78 5.19 -0.46 11.56
C HIS A 78 4.61 -1.73 10.93
N THR A 79 3.35 -1.70 10.51
CA THR A 79 2.70 -2.80 9.80
C THR A 79 3.40 -3.08 8.47
N LEU A 80 3.69 -2.06 7.67
CA LEU A 80 4.41 -2.19 6.40
C LEU A 80 5.82 -2.77 6.59
N GLN A 81 6.53 -2.34 7.64
CA GLN A 81 7.84 -2.86 8.00
C GLN A 81 7.77 -4.34 8.36
N ARG A 82 6.81 -4.73 9.21
CA ARG A 82 6.60 -6.13 9.62
C ARG A 82 6.30 -7.03 8.42
N ILE A 83 5.39 -6.62 7.53
CA ILE A 83 5.07 -7.35 6.30
C ILE A 83 6.31 -7.52 5.41
N SER A 84 7.15 -6.49 5.33
CA SER A 84 8.33 -6.48 4.46
C SER A 84 9.53 -7.27 5.01
N THR A 85 9.58 -7.53 6.32
CA THR A 85 10.79 -8.04 6.99
C THR A 85 10.58 -9.34 7.76
N GLU A 86 9.41 -9.58 8.34
CA GLU A 86 9.16 -10.81 9.11
C GLU A 86 9.11 -12.03 8.18
N PRO A 87 9.83 -13.12 8.50
CA PRO A 87 9.84 -14.35 7.69
C PRO A 87 8.45 -14.95 7.44
N SER A 88 7.54 -14.80 8.40
CA SER A 88 6.15 -15.27 8.32
C SER A 88 5.37 -14.67 7.15
N PHE A 89 5.70 -13.45 6.72
CA PHE A 89 5.02 -12.77 5.62
C PHE A 89 5.77 -12.85 4.29
N GLN A 90 7.01 -13.35 4.27
CA GLN A 90 7.87 -13.30 3.08
C GLN A 90 7.30 -14.06 1.88
N GLU A 91 6.71 -15.23 2.12
CA GLU A 91 6.16 -16.05 1.04
C GLU A 91 4.95 -15.36 0.40
N ASP A 92 3.98 -14.96 1.21
CA ASP A 92 2.75 -14.32 0.74
C ASP A 92 3.02 -12.97 0.11
N PHE A 93 3.87 -12.15 0.74
CA PHE A 93 4.25 -10.86 0.18
C PHE A 93 5.03 -11.02 -1.13
N GLY A 94 5.85 -12.07 -1.24
CA GLY A 94 6.49 -12.45 -2.50
C GLY A 94 5.51 -12.84 -3.60
N ARG A 95 4.45 -13.60 -3.28
CA ARG A 95 3.38 -13.95 -4.23
C ARG A 95 2.62 -12.70 -4.69
N ILE A 96 2.29 -11.79 -3.77
CA ILE A 96 1.63 -10.51 -4.08
C ILE A 96 2.53 -9.67 -5.00
N ALA A 97 3.79 -9.44 -4.62
CA ALA A 97 4.72 -8.64 -5.42
C ALA A 97 4.93 -9.23 -6.82
N ASN A 98 5.05 -10.56 -6.95
CA ASN A 98 5.16 -11.23 -8.25
C ASN A 98 3.91 -11.02 -9.11
N SER A 99 2.73 -11.08 -8.50
CA SER A 99 1.45 -10.88 -9.19
C SER A 99 1.30 -9.44 -9.66
N LEU A 100 1.65 -8.47 -8.80
CA LEU A 100 1.70 -7.05 -9.15
C LEU A 100 2.70 -6.79 -10.29
N ARG A 101 3.91 -7.38 -10.27
CA ARG A 101 4.86 -7.26 -11.40
C ARG A 101 4.27 -7.75 -12.71
N ALA A 102 3.57 -8.88 -12.69
CA ALA A 102 2.94 -9.42 -13.90
C ALA A 102 1.84 -8.48 -14.45
N MET A 103 1.02 -7.88 -13.57
CA MET A 103 -0.02 -6.94 -13.98
C MET A 103 0.55 -5.64 -14.53
N TYR A 104 1.55 -5.06 -13.87
CA TYR A 104 2.13 -3.76 -14.23
C TYR A 104 3.33 -3.83 -15.20
N ARG A 105 3.77 -5.04 -15.57
CA ARG A 105 4.93 -5.30 -16.45
C ARG A 105 6.23 -4.63 -15.94
N LEU A 106 6.46 -4.76 -14.63
CA LEU A 106 7.62 -4.20 -13.91
C LEU A 106 8.84 -5.12 -13.94
#